data_AF-Q7NLJ2-F1
#
_entry.id   AF-Q7NLJ2-F1
#
_cell.length_a   1.000
_cell.length_b   1.000
_cell.length_c   1.000
_cell.angle_alpha   90.00
_cell.angle_beta   90.00
_cell.angle_gamma   90.00
#
_symmetry.space_group_name_H-M   'P 1'
#
loop_
_entity.id
_entity.type
_entity.pdbx_description
1 polymer ?
#
loop_
_entity_poly.entity_id
_entity_poly.type
_entity_poly.pdbx_seq_one_letter_code
_entity_poly.pdbx_strand_id
1 'polypeptide(L)'
;MSDTLTLKDEAGRTLACELVTELEIDGSQYGLVVPQATPVRLMAWEAAEGDDDTEEEDALLADLDDEEIERVFPTARAVLAEQDLKLVDSAYLLIVEGDIPNAEEAEVYSIADDEDGEEMEEEEYQLLEEFFFEDRRYGIFTPLDPVMLFVELPEGGEPRVLEPEETARLMPNFEEALLDLAE
;
A
#
# COMPACT_ATOMS: atom_id res chain seq x y z
N MET A 1 14.56 16.47 -13.47
CA MET A 1 13.40 15.91 -14.20
C MET A 1 13.27 14.53 -13.62
N SER A 2 12.18 14.25 -12.93
CA SER A 2 11.92 12.93 -12.38
C SER A 2 11.51 12.01 -13.52
N ASP A 3 12.19 10.88 -13.68
CA ASP A 3 11.82 9.89 -14.68
C ASP A 3 10.52 9.21 -14.25
N THR A 4 9.49 9.31 -15.09
CA THR A 4 8.17 8.74 -14.82
C THR A 4 8.07 7.38 -15.48
N LEU A 5 7.65 6.38 -14.70
CA LEU A 5 7.39 5.01 -15.15
C LEU A 5 5.88 4.76 -15.11
N THR A 6 5.37 3.90 -15.99
CA THR A 6 4.00 3.39 -15.90
C THR A 6 4.05 1.88 -15.78
N LEU A 7 3.56 1.38 -14.65
CA LEU A 7 3.39 -0.04 -14.38
C LEU A 7 2.02 -0.48 -14.85
N LYS A 8 1.90 -1.75 -15.24
CA LYS A 8 0.66 -2.32 -15.75
C LYS A 8 0.54 -3.77 -15.29
N ASP A 9 -0.64 -4.13 -14.82
CA ASP A 9 -0.94 -5.49 -14.39
C ASP A 9 -1.59 -6.34 -15.51
N GLU A 10 -1.90 -7.60 -15.19
CA GLU A 10 -2.53 -8.53 -16.14
C GLU A 10 -3.96 -8.11 -16.55
N ALA A 11 -4.68 -7.39 -15.69
CA ALA A 11 -5.99 -6.84 -15.98
C ALA A 11 -5.93 -5.60 -16.88
N GLY A 12 -4.74 -5.05 -17.10
CA GLY A 12 -4.49 -3.86 -17.90
C GLY A 12 -4.76 -2.55 -17.17
N ARG A 13 -4.91 -2.58 -15.84
CA ARG A 13 -4.87 -1.38 -15.00
C ARG A 13 -3.47 -0.80 -15.04
N THR A 14 -3.33 0.47 -14.67
CA THR A 14 -2.05 1.17 -14.73
C THR A 14 -1.77 1.90 -13.43
N LEU A 15 -0.50 1.96 -13.05
CA LEU A 15 -0.01 2.74 -11.92
C LEU A 15 1.14 3.62 -12.40
N ALA A 16 0.99 4.94 -12.23
CA ALA A 16 2.05 5.89 -12.54
C ALA A 16 3.01 6.00 -11.35
N CYS A 17 4.31 5.89 -11.62
CA CYS A 17 5.34 5.92 -10.60
C CYS A 17 6.45 6.90 -10.97
N GLU A 18 7.14 7.41 -9.95
CA GLU A 18 8.42 8.07 -10.09
C GLU A 18 9.55 7.06 -9.88
N LEU A 19 10.51 7.04 -10.80
CA LEU A 19 11.74 6.26 -10.66
C LEU A 19 12.67 6.96 -9.67
N VAL A 20 12.90 6.32 -8.54
CA VAL A 20 13.78 6.82 -7.47
C VAL A 20 15.24 6.55 -7.86
N THR A 21 15.53 5.30 -8.22
CA THR A 21 16.86 4.88 -8.67
C THR A 21 16.79 3.62 -9.54
N GLU A 22 17.82 3.43 -10.35
CA GLU A 22 18.08 2.20 -11.09
C GLU A 22 19.19 1.40 -10.40
N LEU A 23 19.13 0.08 -10.51
CA LEU A 23 20.04 -0.87 -9.87
C LEU A 23 20.42 -1.95 -10.90
N GLU A 24 21.70 -2.30 -10.98
CA GLU A 24 22.17 -3.42 -11.80
C GLU A 24 22.58 -4.57 -10.88
N ILE A 25 21.90 -5.71 -10.99
CA ILE A 25 22.18 -6.92 -10.20
C ILE A 25 22.34 -8.10 -11.15
N ASP A 26 23.50 -8.75 -11.11
CA ASP A 26 23.86 -9.88 -11.97
C ASP A 26 23.63 -9.61 -13.48
N GLY A 27 23.84 -8.36 -13.91
CA GLY A 27 23.65 -7.91 -15.29
C GLY A 27 22.19 -7.71 -15.71
N SER A 28 21.24 -7.80 -14.77
CA SER A 28 19.83 -7.44 -14.96
C SER A 28 19.56 -6.06 -14.38
N GLN A 29 18.73 -5.27 -15.06
CA GLN A 29 18.37 -3.92 -14.63
C GLN A 29 17.08 -3.95 -13.80
N TYR A 30 17.11 -3.28 -12.67
CA TYR A 30 16.01 -3.12 -11.75
C TYR A 30 15.82 -1.64 -11.42
N GLY A 31 14.66 -1.30 -10.87
CA GLY A 31 14.37 0.03 -10.37
C GLY A 31 13.68 -0.03 -9.01
N LEU A 32 13.89 1.03 -8.24
CA LEU A 32 13.07 1.35 -7.09
C LEU A 32 12.14 2.50 -7.49
N VAL A 33 10.83 2.29 -7.34
CA VAL A 33 9.84 3.28 -7.75
C VAL A 33 8.87 3.58 -6.62
N VAL A 34 8.34 4.81 -6.62
CA VAL A 34 7.27 5.24 -5.72
C VAL A 34 6.03 5.60 -6.53
N PRO A 35 4.81 5.21 -6.10
CA PRO A 35 3.57 5.67 -6.71
C PRO A 35 3.46 7.20 -6.73
N GLN A 36 2.98 7.78 -7.83
CA GLN A 36 2.74 9.24 -7.91
C GLN A 36 1.49 9.67 -7.14
N ALA A 37 0.53 8.77 -6.99
CA ALA A 37 -0.67 8.97 -6.17
C ALA A 37 -0.53 8.19 -4.88
N THR A 38 -1.22 8.63 -3.84
CA THR A 38 -1.06 8.08 -2.49
C THR A 38 -1.68 6.68 -2.38
N PRO A 39 -0.91 5.66 -2.02
CA PRO A 39 -1.44 4.32 -1.76
C PRO A 39 -2.39 4.32 -0.55
N VAL A 40 -3.41 3.46 -0.60
CA VAL A 40 -4.31 3.25 0.53
C VAL A 40 -4.59 1.77 0.76
N ARG A 41 -4.93 1.42 1.99
CA ARG A 41 -5.45 0.11 2.40
C ARG A 41 -6.87 0.26 2.91
N LEU A 42 -7.70 -0.74 2.64
CA LEU A 42 -9.01 -0.89 3.27
C LEU A 42 -8.86 -1.92 4.38
N MET A 43 -9.27 -1.57 5.58
CA MET A 43 -9.23 -2.46 6.75
C MET A 43 -10.56 -2.42 7.48
N ALA A 44 -10.89 -3.51 8.15
CA ALA A 44 -12.06 -3.60 9.02
C ALA A 44 -11.67 -3.60 10.49
N TRP A 45 -12.54 -3.06 11.33
CA TRP A 45 -12.46 -3.32 12.75
C TRP A 45 -13.07 -4.68 13.07
N GLU A 46 -12.33 -5.50 13.82
CA GLU A 46 -12.74 -6.80 14.32
C GLU A 46 -12.69 -6.84 15.84
N ALA A 47 -13.62 -7.57 16.46
CA ALA A 47 -13.55 -7.84 17.88
C ALA A 47 -12.28 -8.67 18.18
N ALA A 48 -11.57 -8.33 19.25
CA ALA A 48 -10.43 -9.12 19.69
C ALA A 48 -10.89 -10.57 19.97
N GLU A 49 -10.09 -11.56 19.56
CA GLU A 49 -10.48 -12.97 19.66
C GLU A 49 -10.93 -13.35 21.08
N GLY A 50 -12.20 -13.79 21.19
CA GLY A 50 -12.75 -14.35 22.43
C GLY A 50 -13.58 -13.40 23.29
N ASP A 51 -13.84 -12.17 22.85
CA ASP A 51 -14.73 -11.24 23.56
C ASP A 51 -15.79 -10.61 22.64
N ASP A 52 -17.02 -11.17 22.65
CA ASP A 52 -18.20 -10.63 21.96
C ASP A 52 -18.65 -9.26 22.54
N ASP A 53 -18.10 -8.83 23.68
CA ASP A 53 -18.33 -7.53 24.32
C ASP A 53 -17.08 -6.61 24.22
N THR A 54 -16.16 -6.86 23.28
CA THR A 54 -15.01 -5.98 23.01
C THR A 54 -15.50 -4.53 22.81
N GLU A 55 -15.05 -3.60 23.65
CA GLU A 55 -15.35 -2.18 23.48
C GLU A 55 -14.76 -1.71 22.14
N GLU A 56 -15.37 -0.74 21.44
CA GLU A 56 -14.88 -0.29 20.11
C GLU A 56 -13.42 0.20 20.12
N GLU A 57 -12.90 0.57 21.31
CA GLU A 57 -11.54 1.00 21.56
C GLU A 57 -10.53 -0.18 21.59
N ASP A 58 -11.00 -1.42 21.81
CA ASP A 58 -10.20 -2.65 21.87
C ASP A 58 -10.27 -3.48 20.57
N ALA A 59 -10.99 -2.99 19.56
CA ALA A 59 -11.13 -3.67 18.26
C ALA A 59 -9.81 -3.62 17.45
N LEU A 60 -9.44 -4.75 16.87
CA LEU A 60 -8.25 -4.89 16.03
C LEU A 60 -8.56 -4.46 14.58
N LEU A 61 -7.57 -3.89 13.90
CA LEU A 61 -7.66 -3.63 12.46
C LEU A 61 -7.17 -4.87 11.72
N ALA A 62 -8.03 -5.37 10.82
CA ALA A 62 -7.74 -6.53 9.99
C ALA A 62 -7.76 -6.16 8.51
N ASP A 63 -6.82 -6.69 7.76
CA ASP A 63 -6.80 -6.60 6.30
C ASP A 63 -7.98 -7.33 5.67
N LEU A 64 -8.38 -6.85 4.48
CA LEU A 64 -9.49 -7.42 3.71
C LEU A 64 -8.96 -8.30 2.59
N ASP A 65 -9.65 -9.41 2.32
CA ASP A 65 -9.40 -10.19 1.11
C ASP A 65 -9.97 -9.49 -0.15
N ASP A 66 -9.56 -9.97 -1.33
CA ASP A 66 -9.97 -9.40 -2.61
C ASP A 66 -11.51 -9.37 -2.80
N GLU A 67 -12.22 -10.39 -2.34
CA GLU A 67 -13.68 -10.48 -2.48
C GLU A 67 -14.38 -9.44 -1.61
N GLU A 68 -13.87 -9.22 -0.40
CA GLU A 68 -14.37 -8.23 0.52
C GLU A 68 -14.06 -6.81 0.04
N ILE A 69 -12.84 -6.55 -0.45
CA ILE A 69 -12.47 -5.29 -1.09
C ILE A 69 -13.44 -4.99 -2.24
N GLU A 70 -13.69 -5.92 -3.15
CA GLU A 70 -14.61 -5.72 -4.28
C GLU A 70 -16.01 -5.31 -3.82
N ARG A 71 -16.50 -5.89 -2.72
CA ARG A 71 -17.81 -5.58 -2.13
C ARG A 71 -17.88 -4.19 -1.53
N VAL A 72 -16.86 -3.78 -0.78
CA VAL A 72 -16.88 -2.49 -0.05
C VAL A 72 -16.40 -1.31 -0.88
N PHE A 73 -15.64 -1.57 -1.96
CA PHE A 73 -15.03 -0.54 -2.82
C PHE A 73 -16.01 0.54 -3.31
N PRO A 74 -17.25 0.25 -3.76
CA PRO A 74 -18.18 1.29 -4.18
C PRO A 74 -18.55 2.26 -3.06
N THR A 75 -18.66 1.78 -1.83
CA THR A 75 -18.97 2.58 -0.64
C THR A 75 -17.75 3.40 -0.23
N ALA A 76 -16.57 2.76 -0.13
CA ALA A 76 -15.30 3.44 0.15
C ALA A 76 -15.02 4.59 -0.83
N ARG A 77 -15.27 4.35 -2.12
CA ARG A 77 -15.14 5.37 -3.16
C ARG A 77 -16.15 6.51 -3.00
N ALA A 78 -17.37 6.22 -2.57
CA ALA A 78 -18.40 7.24 -2.39
C ALA A 78 -18.08 8.16 -1.23
N VAL A 79 -17.61 7.61 -0.10
CA VAL A 79 -17.27 8.42 1.09
C VAL A 79 -16.06 9.32 0.85
N LEU A 80 -15.00 8.83 0.20
CA LEU A 80 -13.86 9.67 -0.17
C LEU A 80 -14.25 10.79 -1.15
N ALA A 81 -15.18 10.53 -2.05
CA ALA A 81 -15.63 11.55 -3.00
C ALA A 81 -16.36 12.72 -2.31
N GLU A 82 -16.87 12.54 -1.08
CA GLU A 82 -17.42 13.65 -0.28
C GLU A 82 -16.33 14.63 0.18
N GLN A 83 -15.08 14.17 0.24
CA GLN A 83 -13.89 14.96 0.56
C GLN A 83 -13.09 15.40 -0.68
N ASP A 84 -13.68 15.34 -1.88
CA ASP A 84 -12.98 15.59 -3.15
C ASP A 84 -11.78 14.65 -3.41
N LEU A 85 -11.73 13.50 -2.73
CA LEU A 85 -10.74 12.44 -2.92
C LEU A 85 -11.30 11.36 -3.85
N LYS A 86 -10.47 10.85 -4.76
CA LYS A 86 -10.87 9.82 -5.73
C LYS A 86 -10.10 8.52 -5.47
N LEU A 87 -10.82 7.53 -4.94
CA LEU A 87 -10.34 6.16 -4.85
C LEU A 87 -10.26 5.51 -6.24
N VAL A 88 -9.11 4.91 -6.54
CA VAL A 88 -8.82 4.22 -7.79
C VAL A 88 -8.25 2.85 -7.49
N ASP A 89 -8.88 1.83 -8.07
CA ASP A 89 -8.31 0.50 -8.18
C ASP A 89 -7.29 0.49 -9.33
N SER A 90 -6.00 0.64 -8.99
CA SER A 90 -4.91 0.78 -9.94
C SER A 90 -4.17 -0.54 -10.13
N ALA A 91 -3.11 -0.57 -10.94
CA ALA A 91 -2.27 -1.76 -10.98
C ALA A 91 -1.57 -1.94 -9.63
N TYR A 92 -1.62 -3.14 -9.06
CA TYR A 92 -0.93 -3.55 -7.82
C TYR A 92 -1.39 -2.90 -6.52
N LEU A 93 -1.88 -1.65 -6.53
CA LEU A 93 -2.26 -0.91 -5.33
C LEU A 93 -3.64 -0.24 -5.49
N LEU A 94 -4.36 -0.10 -4.38
CA LEU A 94 -5.40 0.93 -4.27
C LEU A 94 -4.71 2.27 -4.04
N ILE A 95 -5.17 3.31 -4.75
CA ILE A 95 -4.61 4.66 -4.62
C ILE A 95 -5.73 5.69 -4.48
N VAL A 96 -5.38 6.81 -3.86
CA VAL A 96 -6.23 8.00 -3.78
C VAL A 96 -5.58 9.14 -4.55
N GLU A 97 -6.36 9.76 -5.44
CA GLU A 97 -6.01 11.01 -6.11
C GLU A 97 -6.76 12.16 -5.43
N GLY A 98 -6.04 13.23 -5.08
CA GLY A 98 -6.64 14.42 -4.46
C GLY A 98 -5.66 15.11 -3.52
N ASP A 99 -6.15 16.07 -2.75
CA ASP A 99 -5.37 16.77 -1.72
C ASP A 99 -5.63 16.10 -0.36
N ILE A 100 -4.72 15.24 0.06
CA ILE A 100 -4.86 14.47 1.31
C ILE A 100 -4.54 15.38 2.49
N PRO A 101 -5.40 15.43 3.53
CA PRO A 101 -5.13 16.21 4.72
C PRO A 101 -3.87 15.69 5.44
N ASN A 102 -3.12 16.58 6.09
CA ASN A 102 -2.01 16.14 6.94
C ASN A 102 -2.57 15.33 8.12
N ALA A 103 -1.90 14.24 8.48
CA ALA A 103 -2.28 13.42 9.62
C ALA A 103 -2.31 14.22 10.93
N GLU A 104 -3.42 14.11 11.66
CA GLU A 104 -3.50 14.51 13.06
C GLU A 104 -3.21 13.32 13.99
N GLU A 105 -2.67 13.56 15.19
CA GLU A 105 -2.32 12.49 16.15
C GLU A 105 -3.51 11.55 16.47
N ALA A 106 -4.75 12.05 16.38
CA ALA A 106 -5.97 11.27 16.63
C ALA A 106 -6.36 10.36 15.45
N GLU A 107 -5.76 10.56 14.28
CA GLU A 107 -6.04 9.82 13.04
C GLU A 107 -4.92 8.82 12.73
N VAL A 108 -3.86 8.78 13.55
CA VAL A 108 -2.72 7.87 13.37
C VAL A 108 -2.95 6.59 14.16
N TYR A 109 -2.85 5.47 13.46
CA TYR A 109 -2.97 4.12 14.01
C TYR A 109 -1.67 3.36 13.77
N SER A 110 -1.15 2.72 14.82
CA SER A 110 -0.03 1.78 14.75
C SER A 110 -0.60 0.38 14.56
N ILE A 111 -0.21 -0.28 13.48
CA ILE A 111 -0.74 -1.60 13.09
C ILE A 111 0.46 -2.54 12.98
N ALA A 112 0.39 -3.66 13.70
CA ALA A 112 1.36 -4.74 13.58
C ALA A 112 0.83 -5.81 12.62
N ASP A 113 1.66 -6.27 11.69
CA ASP A 113 1.38 -7.48 10.93
C ASP A 113 1.50 -8.69 11.88
N ASP A 114 0.43 -9.48 12.02
CA ASP A 114 0.38 -10.66 12.92
C ASP A 114 0.74 -11.97 12.18
N GLU A 115 1.59 -11.91 11.15
CA GLU A 115 2.10 -13.14 10.53
C GLU A 115 3.22 -13.76 11.39
N ASP A 116 2.94 -14.92 12.00
CA ASP A 116 3.93 -15.82 12.64
C ASP A 116 4.52 -15.43 14.02
N GLY A 117 3.94 -14.49 14.76
CA GLY A 117 4.23 -14.29 16.18
C GLY A 117 5.67 -13.85 16.52
N GLU A 118 6.36 -13.25 15.55
CA GLU A 118 7.58 -12.47 15.76
C GLU A 118 7.19 -11.01 16.06
N GLU A 119 7.96 -10.30 16.91
CA GLU A 119 7.77 -8.86 17.12
C GLU A 119 8.12 -8.13 15.80
N MET A 120 7.11 -7.92 14.94
CA MET A 120 7.25 -7.11 13.73
C MET A 120 7.25 -5.62 14.06
N GLU A 121 7.84 -4.83 13.17
CA GLU A 121 7.78 -3.37 13.27
C GLU A 121 6.33 -2.93 13.06
N GLU A 122 5.79 -2.16 14.00
CA GLU A 122 4.48 -1.53 13.85
C GLU A 122 4.57 -0.48 12.75
N GLU A 123 3.72 -0.60 11.73
CA GLU A 123 3.58 0.38 10.67
C GLU A 123 2.54 1.44 11.08
N GLU A 124 2.83 2.72 10.82
CA GLU A 124 1.91 3.81 11.12
C GLU A 124 1.05 4.19 9.91
N TYR A 125 -0.25 4.30 10.16
CA TYR A 125 -1.27 4.61 9.15
C TYR A 125 -2.08 5.84 9.57
N GLN A 126 -2.38 6.73 8.61
CA GLN A 126 -3.40 7.77 8.78
C GLN A 126 -4.75 7.26 8.29
N LEU A 127 -5.78 7.35 9.14
CA LEU A 127 -7.18 7.17 8.76
C LEU A 127 -7.66 8.37 7.95
N LEU A 128 -8.12 8.14 6.72
CA LEU A 128 -8.68 9.16 5.83
C LEU A 128 -10.19 9.31 6.02
N GLU A 129 -10.89 8.20 6.17
CA GLU A 129 -12.35 8.16 6.34
C GLU A 129 -12.79 6.81 6.89
N GLU A 130 -13.85 6.81 7.69
CA GLU A 130 -14.53 5.61 8.15
C GLU A 130 -15.89 5.44 7.47
N PHE A 131 -16.32 4.20 7.30
CA PHE A 131 -17.64 3.91 6.77
C PHE A 131 -18.19 2.59 7.29
N PHE A 132 -19.51 2.43 7.18
CA PHE A 132 -20.19 1.20 7.53
C PHE A 132 -20.70 0.49 6.29
N PHE A 133 -20.54 -0.82 6.27
CA PHE A 133 -21.12 -1.69 5.26
C PHE A 133 -21.63 -2.98 5.92
N GLU A 134 -22.92 -3.30 5.73
CA GLU A 134 -23.58 -4.46 6.35
C GLU A 134 -23.34 -4.58 7.86
N ASP A 135 -23.44 -3.46 8.59
CA ASP A 135 -23.25 -3.33 10.04
C ASP A 135 -21.80 -3.60 10.54
N ARG A 136 -20.82 -3.73 9.64
CA ARG A 136 -19.38 -3.78 9.97
C ARG A 136 -18.71 -2.43 9.67
N ARG A 137 -17.79 -2.02 10.54
CA ARG A 137 -17.02 -0.76 10.43
C ARG A 137 -15.75 -1.00 9.61
N TYR A 138 -15.50 -0.11 8.67
CA TYR A 138 -14.36 -0.13 7.76
C TYR A 138 -13.67 1.22 7.72
N GLY A 139 -12.37 1.22 7.50
CA GLY A 139 -11.57 2.43 7.38
C GLY A 139 -10.73 2.41 6.11
N ILE A 140 -10.46 3.61 5.61
CA ILE A 140 -9.57 3.84 4.46
C ILE A 140 -8.32 4.50 5.01
N PHE A 141 -7.19 3.83 4.89
CA PHE A 141 -5.95 4.24 5.53
C PHE A 141 -4.87 4.49 4.49
N THR A 142 -4.03 5.50 4.71
CA THR A 142 -2.77 5.67 3.97
C THR A 142 -1.61 5.36 4.91
N PRO A 143 -0.61 4.56 4.48
CA PRO A 143 0.65 4.46 5.21
C PRO A 143 1.27 5.86 5.36
N LEU A 144 1.87 6.14 6.52
CA LEU A 144 2.66 7.36 6.72
C LEU A 144 4.02 7.26 6.03
N ASP A 145 4.58 6.05 5.98
CA ASP A 145 5.81 5.78 5.25
C ASP A 145 5.55 5.58 3.74
N PRO A 146 6.42 6.11 2.86
CA PRO A 146 6.26 5.94 1.42
C PRO A 146 6.33 4.47 0.98
N VAL A 147 5.31 4.01 0.26
CA VAL A 147 5.34 2.68 -0.37
C VAL A 147 6.31 2.69 -1.55
N MET A 148 7.29 1.79 -1.49
CA MET A 148 8.26 1.56 -2.55
C MET A 148 8.02 0.21 -3.22
N LEU A 149 8.12 0.18 -4.54
CA LEU A 149 8.00 -1.04 -5.34
C LEU A 149 9.33 -1.33 -6.02
N PHE A 150 9.78 -2.58 -5.93
CA PHE A 150 10.89 -3.08 -6.73
C PHE A 150 10.37 -3.54 -8.09
N VAL A 151 11.02 -3.07 -9.16
CA VAL A 151 10.60 -3.36 -10.53
C VAL A 151 11.77 -3.91 -11.34
N GLU A 152 11.51 -4.87 -12.23
CA GLU A 152 12.46 -5.25 -13.28
C GLU A 152 12.31 -4.31 -14.47
N LEU A 153 13.44 -3.88 -15.04
CA LEU A 153 13.53 -2.97 -16.18
C LEU A 153 14.18 -3.68 -17.39
N PRO A 154 13.45 -4.60 -18.07
CA PRO A 154 14.03 -5.40 -19.15
C PRO A 154 14.41 -4.54 -20.37
N GLU A 155 15.54 -4.87 -21.02
CA GLU A 155 15.94 -4.22 -22.28
C GLU A 155 14.89 -4.41 -23.38
N GLY A 156 14.16 -3.34 -23.70
CA GLY A 156 13.14 -3.33 -24.75
C GLY A 156 11.81 -4.02 -24.39
N GLY A 157 11.58 -4.30 -23.10
CA GLY A 157 10.33 -4.83 -22.57
C GLY A 157 9.51 -3.80 -21.78
N GLU A 158 8.34 -4.22 -21.29
CA GLU A 158 7.56 -3.43 -20.33
C GLU A 158 8.11 -3.69 -18.91
N PRO A 159 8.25 -2.64 -18.07
CA PRO A 159 8.58 -2.80 -16.66
C PRO A 159 7.55 -3.67 -15.93
N ARG A 160 8.00 -4.47 -14.98
CA ARG A 160 7.11 -5.28 -14.13
C ARG A 160 7.48 -5.13 -12.66
N VAL A 161 6.49 -5.18 -11.79
CA VAL A 161 6.72 -5.32 -10.35
C VAL A 161 7.28 -6.72 -10.08
N LEU A 162 8.22 -6.80 -9.15
CA LEU A 162 8.73 -8.08 -8.66
C LEU A 162 7.74 -8.68 -7.66
N GLU A 163 7.48 -9.97 -7.78
CA GLU A 163 6.66 -10.69 -6.80
C GLU A 163 7.35 -10.68 -5.42
N PRO A 164 6.60 -10.85 -4.30
CA PRO A 164 7.18 -10.87 -2.96
C PRO A 164 8.33 -11.87 -2.79
N GLU A 165 8.18 -13.09 -3.34
CA GLU A 165 9.21 -14.13 -3.28
C GLU A 165 10.49 -13.75 -4.05
N GLU A 166 10.36 -13.06 -5.18
CA GLU A 166 11.49 -12.56 -5.97
C GLU A 166 12.20 -11.42 -5.23
N THR A 167 11.41 -10.50 -4.67
CA THR A 167 11.88 -9.35 -3.90
C THR A 167 12.66 -9.81 -2.66
N ALA A 168 12.09 -10.73 -1.87
CA ALA A 168 12.75 -11.27 -0.68
C ALA A 168 14.08 -11.97 -1.02
N ARG A 169 14.14 -12.69 -2.15
CA ARG A 169 15.37 -13.33 -2.61
C ARG A 169 16.45 -12.34 -3.02
N LEU A 170 16.06 -11.21 -3.63
CA LEU A 170 16.97 -10.19 -4.14
C LEU A 170 17.30 -9.10 -3.12
N MET A 171 16.57 -9.02 -2.00
CA MET A 171 16.73 -7.97 -0.98
C MET A 171 18.18 -7.76 -0.54
N PRO A 172 18.99 -8.81 -0.24
CA PRO A 172 20.38 -8.59 0.17
C PRO A 172 21.22 -7.86 -0.88
N ASN A 173 20.92 -8.09 -2.17
CA ASN A 173 21.60 -7.42 -3.28
C ASN A 173 21.07 -6.00 -3.49
N PHE A 174 19.78 -5.76 -3.27
CA PHE A 174 19.22 -4.42 -3.29
C PHE A 174 19.82 -3.55 -2.19
N GLU A 175 19.93 -4.07 -0.97
CA GLU A 175 20.54 -3.36 0.17
C GLU A 175 22.00 -3.00 -0.13
N GLU A 176 22.81 -3.94 -0.62
CA GLU A 176 24.21 -3.70 -1.00
C GLU A 176 24.30 -2.60 -2.07
N ALA A 177 23.50 -2.69 -3.13
CA ALA A 177 23.52 -1.72 -4.21
C ALA A 177 23.04 -0.32 -3.78
N LEU A 178 22.04 -0.24 -2.89
CA LEU A 178 21.54 1.04 -2.35
C LEU A 178 22.56 1.71 -1.43
N LEU A 179 23.29 0.92 -0.63
CA LEU A 179 24.37 1.44 0.21
C LEU A 179 25.51 2.03 -0.63
N ASP A 180 25.93 1.33 -1.69
CA ASP A 180 26.99 1.81 -2.59
C ASP A 180 26.62 3.12 -3.29
N LEU A 181 25.33 3.36 -3.56
CA LEU A 181 24.83 4.61 -4.14
C LEU A 181 24.81 5.79 -3.15
N ALA A 182 24.79 5.50 -1.86
CA ALA A 182 24.75 6.51 -0.79
C ALA A 182 26.14 7.03 -0.40
N GLU A 183 27.23 6.41 -0.89
CA GLU A 183 28.64 6.81 -0.67
C GLU A 183 29.15 7.84 -1.71
#